data_AF-A0A6D2W6Z9-F1
#
_entry.id   AF-A0A6D2W6Z9-F1
#
_cell.length_a   1.000
_cell.length_b   1.000
_cell.length_c   1.000
_cell.angle_alpha   90.00
_cell.angle_beta   90.00
_cell.angle_gamma   90.00
#
_symmetry.space_group_name_H-M   'P 1'
#
loop_
_entity.id
_entity.type
_entity.pdbx_description
1 polymer ?
#
loop_
_entity_poly.entity_id
_entity_poly.type
_entity_poly.pdbx_seq_one_letter_code
_entity_poly.pdbx_strand_id
1 'polypeptide(L)'
;MPDNRQPRNRQPRIRSGNEPRSAPAMEPDGRGAWAHSRAALDRLEKLLRCSRCNIFGLRPVDYTDDESMKSLLLLPEKNESSSASHCSVMNTGQRRDGPLVLIGSGLSSEQQKMLSELAAILKAKKYTEFDSTVTHVVVPGDAVQSTLKCMLGILNGCWILKFEWVKACLRRKVCEQEEKYEIPEGPRRSRLNREQLLPKLFDGCYFYLWGTFKHHPKDNLIKLVTAGGGQILSRKPKPDSDVTQTINTVAYHARPDSDQRFCTQYIIYEALCNYHPERVRQGKVWKAPSSWFIDCVMSFELLPLDS
;
A
#
# COMPACT_ATOMS: atom_id res chain seq x y z
N MET A 1 34.51 68.28 -47.05
CA MET A 1 33.16 68.10 -46.50
C MET A 1 32.35 67.24 -47.47
N PRO A 2 31.47 66.36 -46.98
CA PRO A 2 31.49 64.90 -47.18
C PRO A 2 30.37 64.45 -48.16
N ASP A 3 30.01 63.20 -48.44
CA ASP A 3 30.28 61.84 -47.96
C ASP A 3 29.90 60.92 -49.15
N ASN A 4 30.65 59.85 -49.44
CA ASN A 4 30.38 58.94 -50.56
C ASN A 4 30.06 57.54 -50.02
N ARG A 5 28.79 57.13 -50.08
CA ARG A 5 28.36 55.77 -49.71
C ARG A 5 27.63 55.12 -50.88
N GLN A 6 28.18 54.00 -51.36
CA GLN A 6 27.44 52.97 -52.07
C GLN A 6 27.52 51.64 -51.30
N PRO A 7 26.43 50.84 -51.27
CA PRO A 7 26.31 49.72 -50.35
C PRO A 7 26.96 48.44 -50.92
N ARG A 8 27.70 47.71 -50.06
CA ARG A 8 28.17 46.35 -50.36
C ARG A 8 27.42 45.30 -49.54
N ASN A 9 26.87 44.37 -50.30
CA ASN A 9 26.19 43.13 -49.96
C ASN A 9 26.98 42.30 -48.90
N ARG A 10 26.35 41.92 -47.78
CA ARG A 10 26.92 40.98 -46.79
C ARG A 10 25.93 39.85 -46.54
N GLN A 11 26.30 38.63 -46.95
CA GLN A 11 25.63 37.40 -46.52
C GLN A 11 25.96 37.10 -45.04
N PRO A 12 24.99 36.68 -44.21
CA PRO A 12 25.23 36.34 -42.81
C PRO A 12 25.84 34.93 -42.67
N ARG A 13 26.93 34.83 -41.89
CA ARG A 13 27.53 33.56 -41.44
C ARG A 13 26.68 32.97 -40.31
N ILE A 14 26.07 31.81 -40.56
CA ILE A 14 25.42 30.99 -39.52
C ILE A 14 26.52 30.26 -38.74
N ARG A 15 26.64 30.53 -37.43
CA ARG A 15 27.47 29.74 -36.50
C ARG A 15 26.55 28.74 -35.80
N SER A 16 26.73 27.45 -36.08
CA SER A 16 26.13 26.35 -35.32
C SER A 16 26.79 26.28 -33.95
N GLY A 17 26.02 26.45 -32.88
CA GLY A 17 26.49 26.56 -31.50
C GLY A 17 26.33 25.29 -30.65
N ASN A 18 26.18 24.12 -31.27
CA ASN A 18 26.02 22.85 -30.53
C ASN A 18 27.20 21.93 -30.79
N GLU A 19 28.31 22.17 -30.10
CA GLU A 19 29.25 21.10 -29.76
C GLU A 19 29.05 20.74 -28.28
N PRO A 20 28.84 19.45 -27.93
CA PRO A 20 28.71 19.05 -26.54
C PRO A 20 30.07 19.23 -25.85
N ARG A 21 30.12 20.11 -24.84
CA ARG A 21 31.29 20.23 -23.96
C ARG A 21 31.47 18.91 -23.22
N SER A 22 32.69 18.38 -23.25
CA SER A 22 33.12 17.26 -22.41
C SER A 22 32.90 17.62 -20.94
N ALA A 23 31.98 16.93 -20.27
CA ALA A 23 31.78 17.05 -18.84
C ALA A 23 33.03 16.56 -18.09
N PRO A 24 33.48 17.24 -17.02
CA PRO A 24 34.57 16.75 -16.21
C PRO A 24 34.17 15.40 -15.60
N ALA A 25 35.10 14.44 -15.62
CA ALA A 25 34.93 13.15 -14.96
C ALA A 25 34.67 13.41 -13.47
N MET A 26 33.56 12.88 -12.96
CA MET A 26 33.20 12.96 -11.54
C MET A 26 34.24 12.15 -10.74
N GLU A 27 35.02 12.82 -9.91
CA GLU A 27 35.86 12.16 -8.90
C GLU A 27 34.94 11.35 -7.95
N PRO A 28 35.30 10.10 -7.59
CA PRO A 28 34.46 9.29 -6.73
C PRO A 28 34.53 9.82 -5.29
N ASP A 29 33.54 10.65 -4.92
CA ASP A 29 33.38 11.13 -3.55
C ASP A 29 33.24 9.96 -2.56
N GLY A 30 33.86 10.15 -1.39
CA GLY A 30 34.09 9.12 -0.37
C GLY A 30 32.89 8.24 -0.06
N ARG A 31 33.19 6.97 0.26
CA ARG A 31 32.29 5.81 0.47
C ARG A 31 30.99 6.03 1.28
N GLY A 32 30.83 7.14 2.00
CA GLY A 32 29.66 7.45 2.82
C GLY A 32 28.53 8.25 2.13
N ALA A 33 28.79 9.11 1.14
CA ALA A 33 27.82 10.13 0.70
C ALA A 33 26.59 9.57 -0.05
N TRP A 34 26.70 8.36 -0.60
CA TRP A 34 25.65 7.73 -1.42
C TRP A 34 25.02 6.50 -0.77
N ALA A 35 25.24 6.25 0.52
CA ALA A 35 24.71 5.04 1.18
C ALA A 35 23.17 4.96 1.10
N HIS A 36 22.47 6.07 1.36
CA HIS A 36 21.01 6.14 1.23
C HIS A 36 20.55 6.02 -0.23
N SER A 37 21.25 6.67 -1.16
CA SER A 37 20.94 6.58 -2.60
C SER A 37 21.15 5.19 -3.16
N ARG A 38 22.23 4.49 -2.75
CA ARG A 38 22.50 3.10 -3.11
C ARG A 38 21.44 2.16 -2.53
N ALA A 39 21.09 2.32 -1.26
CA ALA A 39 20.00 1.53 -0.66
C ALA A 39 18.64 1.79 -1.34
N ALA A 40 18.38 3.02 -1.78
CA ALA A 40 17.18 3.35 -2.53
C ALA A 40 17.21 2.76 -3.95
N LEU A 41 18.36 2.77 -4.63
CA LEU A 41 18.57 2.14 -5.93
C LEU A 41 18.44 0.62 -5.84
N ASP A 42 19.05 -0.04 -4.87
CA ASP A 42 18.89 -1.49 -4.62
C ASP A 42 17.43 -1.85 -4.37
N ARG A 43 16.69 -1.02 -3.62
CA ARG A 43 15.25 -1.22 -3.40
C ARG A 43 14.48 -1.06 -4.71
N LEU A 44 14.75 -0.01 -5.47
CA LEU A 44 14.10 0.25 -6.75
C LEU A 44 14.38 -0.89 -7.74
N GLU A 45 15.62 -1.34 -7.83
CA GLU A 45 16.06 -2.45 -8.67
C GLU A 45 15.35 -3.76 -8.28
N LYS A 46 15.27 -4.08 -6.98
CA LYS A 46 14.47 -5.23 -6.49
C LYS A 46 12.98 -5.10 -6.80
N LEU A 47 12.40 -3.90 -6.67
CA LEU A 47 10.99 -3.66 -6.97
C LEU A 47 10.69 -3.80 -8.47
N LEU A 48 11.57 -3.31 -9.32
CA LEU A 48 11.44 -3.34 -10.77
C LEU A 48 11.67 -4.74 -11.37
N ARG A 49 12.48 -5.56 -10.70
CA ARG A 49 12.75 -6.96 -11.09
C ARG A 49 11.71 -7.97 -10.58
N CYS A 50 10.85 -7.55 -9.67
CA CYS A 50 9.81 -8.43 -9.13
C CYS A 50 8.72 -8.65 -10.19
N SER A 51 8.10 -9.83 -10.20
CA SER A 51 6.95 -10.20 -11.05
C SER A 51 5.64 -9.43 -10.73
N ARG A 52 5.78 -8.22 -10.19
CA ARG A 52 4.69 -7.35 -9.74
C ARG A 52 4.04 -6.68 -10.95
N CYS A 53 2.72 -6.74 -10.98
CA CYS A 53 1.90 -6.05 -11.95
C CYS A 53 1.25 -4.83 -11.30
N ASN A 54 1.05 -3.77 -12.08
CA ASN A 54 0.20 -2.66 -11.67
C ASN A 54 -1.29 -3.01 -11.81
N ILE A 55 -2.17 -2.04 -11.54
CA ILE A 55 -3.62 -2.23 -11.65
C ILE A 55 -4.09 -2.66 -13.04
N PHE A 56 -3.29 -2.57 -14.10
CA PHE A 56 -3.66 -3.05 -15.45
C PHE A 56 -3.10 -4.43 -15.76
N GLY A 57 -2.47 -5.10 -14.79
CA GLY A 57 -1.83 -6.40 -15.02
C GLY A 57 -0.47 -6.30 -15.70
N LEU A 58 0.05 -5.09 -15.93
CA LEU A 58 1.30 -4.85 -16.64
C LEU A 58 2.48 -4.76 -15.67
N ARG A 59 3.59 -5.41 -16.02
CA ARG A 59 4.88 -5.36 -15.31
C ARG A 59 5.73 -4.21 -15.82
N PRO A 60 6.76 -3.77 -15.08
CA PRO A 60 7.67 -2.73 -15.54
C PRO A 60 8.29 -2.98 -16.93
N VAL A 61 8.63 -4.24 -17.23
CA VAL A 61 9.17 -4.65 -18.54
C VAL A 61 8.19 -4.43 -19.69
N ASP A 62 6.88 -4.47 -19.43
CA ASP A 62 5.85 -4.36 -20.47
C ASP A 62 5.66 -2.90 -20.95
N TYR A 63 6.34 -1.92 -20.34
CA TYR A 63 6.29 -0.49 -20.70
C TYR A 63 7.47 -0.01 -21.56
N THR A 64 8.43 -0.87 -21.88
CA THR A 64 9.63 -0.48 -22.63
C THR A 64 9.80 -1.36 -23.86
N ASP A 65 10.03 -0.71 -25.00
CA ASP A 65 10.39 -1.39 -26.24
C ASP A 65 11.91 -1.54 -26.42
N ASP A 66 12.71 -0.92 -25.55
CA ASP A 66 14.17 -0.94 -25.62
C ASP A 66 14.74 -2.26 -25.09
N GLU A 67 15.48 -2.98 -25.93
CA GLU A 67 16.02 -4.30 -25.60
C GLU A 67 17.07 -4.28 -24.48
N SER A 68 17.81 -3.18 -24.31
CA SER A 68 18.78 -3.04 -23.21
C SER A 68 18.05 -2.89 -21.87
N MET A 69 16.96 -2.10 -21.85
CA MET A 69 16.11 -1.93 -20.69
C MET A 69 15.33 -3.21 -20.36
N LYS A 70 14.80 -3.92 -21.37
CA LYS A 70 14.16 -5.23 -21.17
C LYS A 70 15.12 -6.22 -20.53
N SER A 71 16.36 -6.28 -21.03
CA SER A 71 17.37 -7.19 -20.49
C SER A 71 17.65 -6.94 -19.01
N LEU A 72 17.74 -5.67 -18.58
CA LEU A 72 17.95 -5.31 -17.16
C LEU A 72 16.77 -5.69 -16.25
N LEU A 73 15.55 -5.64 -16.79
CA LEU A 73 14.29 -5.97 -16.09
C LEU A 73 13.96 -7.47 -16.12
N LEU A 74 14.52 -8.24 -17.07
CA LEU A 74 14.29 -9.68 -17.26
C LEU A 74 15.35 -10.58 -16.62
N LEU A 75 16.43 -10.03 -16.05
CA LEU A 75 17.51 -10.84 -15.49
C LEU A 75 16.96 -11.88 -14.50
N PRO A 76 17.28 -13.18 -14.67
CA PRO A 76 16.74 -14.22 -13.81
C PRO A 76 17.19 -14.00 -12.37
N GLU A 77 16.27 -14.18 -11.42
CA GLU A 77 16.69 -14.58 -10.08
C GLU A 77 17.56 -15.82 -10.25
N LYS A 78 18.79 -15.76 -9.72
CA LYS A 78 19.70 -16.91 -9.69
C LYS A 78 18.91 -18.10 -9.13
N ASN A 79 18.66 -19.09 -9.97
CA ASN A 79 17.88 -20.30 -9.72
C ASN A 79 17.90 -20.75 -8.26
N GLU A 80 16.75 -20.66 -7.59
CA GLU A 80 16.24 -21.77 -6.78
C GLU A 80 14.79 -22.04 -7.17
N SER A 81 14.49 -23.32 -7.28
CA SER A 81 13.32 -23.90 -7.93
C SER A 81 11.96 -23.36 -7.45
N SER A 82 11.10 -23.18 -8.44
CA SER A 82 9.69 -22.83 -8.40
C SER A 82 8.83 -23.66 -7.43
N SER A 83 8.43 -23.01 -6.35
CA SER A 83 7.12 -23.16 -5.71
C SER A 83 6.83 -21.85 -4.98
N ALA A 84 5.96 -20.99 -5.53
CA ALA A 84 5.45 -19.75 -4.92
C ALA A 84 6.29 -19.23 -3.74
N SER A 85 7.55 -18.91 -4.00
CA SER A 85 8.53 -18.76 -2.92
C SER A 85 8.40 -17.34 -2.41
N HIS A 86 7.80 -17.24 -1.23
CA HIS A 86 7.98 -16.16 -0.28
C HIS A 86 9.29 -15.42 -0.55
N CYS A 87 9.21 -14.11 -0.85
CA CYS A 87 10.35 -13.21 -0.78
C CYS A 87 11.09 -13.54 0.51
N SER A 88 12.31 -14.09 0.40
CA SER A 88 13.09 -14.50 1.55
C SER A 88 13.22 -13.29 2.47
N VAL A 89 12.67 -13.45 3.67
CA VAL A 89 12.71 -12.43 4.71
C VAL A 89 14.17 -12.27 5.09
N MET A 90 14.85 -11.31 4.45
CA MET A 90 16.05 -10.74 5.03
C MET A 90 15.60 -9.99 6.27
N ASN A 91 15.78 -10.67 7.39
CA ASN A 91 15.58 -10.15 8.73
C ASN A 91 16.58 -9.02 8.96
N THR A 92 16.17 -7.81 8.64
CA THR A 92 16.68 -6.62 9.28
C THR A 92 15.46 -5.84 9.74
N GLY A 93 15.12 -5.98 11.02
CA GLY A 93 14.20 -5.11 11.75
C GLY A 93 14.72 -3.67 11.82
N GLN A 94 15.05 -3.08 10.66
CA GLN A 94 15.31 -1.67 10.52
C GLN A 94 13.97 -0.97 10.71
N ARG A 95 13.71 -0.62 11.96
CA ARG A 95 12.72 0.38 12.33
C ARG A 95 12.88 1.54 11.35
N ARG A 96 11.78 1.98 10.74
CA ARG A 96 11.81 3.26 10.03
C ARG A 96 12.21 4.30 11.09
N ASP A 97 13.27 5.07 10.84
CA ASP A 97 13.77 6.17 11.70
C ASP A 97 12.76 7.34 11.87
N GLY A 98 11.47 7.08 11.66
CA GLY A 98 10.40 8.06 11.79
C GLY A 98 9.89 8.21 13.23
N PRO A 99 9.23 9.33 13.54
CA PRO A 99 8.64 9.55 14.87
C PRO A 99 7.55 8.50 15.15
N LEU A 100 7.59 7.94 16.35
CA LEU A 100 6.58 7.01 16.82
C LEU A 100 5.26 7.76 17.11
N VAL A 101 4.17 7.21 16.61
CA VAL A 101 2.80 7.67 16.85
C VAL A 101 1.96 6.49 17.32
N LEU A 102 1.50 6.58 18.57
CA LEU A 102 0.80 5.53 19.30
C LEU A 102 -0.70 5.86 19.41
N ILE A 103 -1.55 4.85 19.28
CA ILE A 103 -2.99 4.95 19.56
C ILE A 103 -3.49 3.71 20.30
N GLY A 104 -4.45 3.89 21.19
CA GLY A 104 -5.11 2.79 21.90
C GLY A 104 -6.47 2.45 21.29
N SER A 105 -6.77 1.17 21.15
CA SER A 105 -8.05 0.66 20.64
C SER A 105 -8.69 -0.27 21.67
N GLY A 106 -9.85 0.11 22.22
CA GLY A 106 -10.55 -0.69 23.23
C GLY A 106 -9.85 -0.76 24.60
N LEU A 107 -8.89 0.13 24.86
CA LEU A 107 -8.17 0.19 26.14
C LEU A 107 -9.03 0.83 27.24
N SER A 108 -8.90 0.34 28.47
CA SER A 108 -9.48 0.97 29.66
C SER A 108 -8.82 2.33 29.96
N SER A 109 -9.45 3.15 30.81
CA SER A 109 -8.89 4.45 31.22
C SER A 109 -7.51 4.31 31.86
N GLU A 110 -7.27 3.24 32.61
CA GLU A 110 -5.98 2.96 33.23
C GLU A 110 -4.92 2.58 32.19
N GLN A 111 -5.28 1.69 31.26
CA GLN A 111 -4.41 1.32 30.15
C GLN A 111 -4.07 2.52 29.24
N GLN A 112 -5.03 3.43 29.04
CA GLN A 112 -4.82 4.67 28.30
C GLN A 112 -3.81 5.60 29.00
N LYS A 113 -3.83 5.69 30.33
CA LYS A 113 -2.82 6.46 31.10
C LYS A 113 -1.44 5.85 30.96
N MET A 114 -1.32 4.52 31.09
CA MET A 114 -0.06 3.81 30.89
C MET A 114 0.51 4.03 29.48
N LEU A 115 -0.35 4.03 28.46
CA LEU A 115 0.06 4.34 27.08
C LEU A 115 0.54 5.79 26.92
N SER A 116 -0.07 6.75 27.64
CA SER A 116 0.40 8.14 27.68
C SER A 116 1.77 8.27 28.35
N GLU A 117 1.98 7.57 29.47
CA GLU A 117 3.28 7.53 30.15
C GLU A 117 4.36 6.96 29.24
N LEU A 118 4.03 5.86 28.53
CA LEU A 118 4.95 5.26 27.58
C LEU A 118 5.30 6.21 26.43
N ALA A 119 4.30 6.93 25.89
CA ALA A 119 4.53 7.89 24.82
C ALA A 119 5.54 8.97 25.25
N ALA A 120 5.46 9.46 26.50
CA ALA A 120 6.44 10.41 27.03
C ALA A 120 7.86 9.81 27.13
N ILE A 121 7.99 8.57 27.63
CA ILE A 121 9.28 7.87 27.75
C ILE A 121 9.94 7.67 26.38
N LEU A 122 9.16 7.24 25.39
CA LEU A 122 9.64 6.99 24.03
C LEU A 122 9.76 8.26 23.17
N LYS A 123 9.42 9.43 23.71
CA LYS A 123 9.29 10.70 22.95
C LYS A 123 8.39 10.55 21.72
N ALA A 124 7.35 9.74 21.86
CA ALA A 124 6.35 9.43 20.84
C ALA A 124 5.13 10.36 20.99
N LYS A 125 4.38 10.53 19.90
CA LYS A 125 3.05 11.15 19.95
C LYS A 125 2.02 10.12 20.35
N LYS A 126 1.01 10.53 21.12
CA LYS A 126 -0.18 9.72 21.40
C LYS A 126 -1.41 10.41 20.83
N TYR A 127 -2.20 9.68 20.05
CA TYR A 127 -3.49 10.16 19.52
C TYR A 127 -4.67 9.42 20.12
N THR A 128 -5.84 10.06 20.02
CA THR A 128 -7.14 9.47 20.36
C THR A 128 -7.90 9.03 19.11
N GLU A 129 -7.77 9.77 18.01
CA GLU A 129 -8.33 9.46 16.70
C GLU A 129 -7.26 8.96 15.73
N PHE A 130 -7.67 8.12 14.78
CA PHE A 130 -6.74 7.50 13.83
C PHE A 130 -6.43 8.45 12.67
N ASP A 131 -5.15 8.54 12.31
CA ASP A 131 -4.68 9.16 11.06
C ASP A 131 -3.64 8.27 10.36
N SER A 132 -3.25 8.63 9.14
CA SER A 132 -2.28 7.85 8.34
C SER A 132 -0.84 7.93 8.87
N THR A 133 -0.56 8.77 9.87
CA THR A 133 0.76 8.90 10.51
C THR A 133 0.93 7.93 11.68
N VAL A 134 -0.17 7.34 12.17
CA VAL A 134 -0.14 6.31 13.21
C VAL A 134 0.79 5.17 12.81
N THR A 135 1.65 4.79 13.74
CA THR A 135 2.63 3.70 13.56
C THR A 135 2.28 2.46 14.37
N HIS A 136 1.66 2.66 15.55
CA HIS A 136 1.36 1.60 16.51
C HIS A 136 -0.07 1.72 17.02
N VAL A 137 -0.83 0.64 16.91
CA VAL A 137 -2.16 0.48 17.53
C VAL A 137 -2.02 -0.56 18.64
N VAL A 138 -2.35 -0.18 19.87
CA VAL A 138 -2.31 -1.08 21.03
C VAL A 138 -3.71 -1.56 21.37
N VAL A 139 -3.87 -2.88 21.52
CA VAL A 139 -5.12 -3.56 21.90
C VAL A 139 -5.00 -4.15 23.31
N PRO A 140 -6.11 -4.31 24.06
CA PRO A 140 -6.07 -4.70 25.47
C PRO A 140 -5.64 -6.16 25.73
N GLY A 141 -5.69 -7.03 24.73
CA GLY A 141 -5.41 -8.46 24.87
C GLY A 141 -4.83 -9.10 23.60
N ASP A 142 -4.98 -10.42 23.48
CA ASP A 142 -4.29 -11.24 22.47
C ASP A 142 -4.98 -11.32 21.10
N ALA A 143 -6.16 -10.74 20.95
CA ALA A 143 -6.95 -10.80 19.72
C ALA A 143 -7.15 -9.39 19.10
N VAL A 144 -7.15 -9.34 17.77
CA VAL A 144 -7.54 -8.12 17.04
C VAL A 144 -8.98 -7.78 17.39
N GLN A 145 -9.22 -6.56 17.83
CA GLN A 145 -10.57 -6.05 18.05
C GLN A 145 -11.18 -5.61 16.71
N SER A 146 -12.43 -5.97 16.44
CA SER A 146 -13.18 -5.50 15.27
C SER A 146 -13.66 -4.05 15.46
N THR A 147 -12.71 -3.14 15.63
CA THR A 147 -12.95 -1.69 15.75
C THR A 147 -12.39 -0.97 14.52
N LEU A 148 -12.94 0.22 14.24
CA LEU A 148 -12.44 1.05 13.15
C LEU A 148 -10.94 1.38 13.27
N LYS A 149 -10.44 1.63 14.50
CA LYS A 149 -9.02 1.94 14.74
C LYS A 149 -8.11 0.77 14.40
N CYS A 150 -8.50 -0.45 14.77
CA CYS A 150 -7.73 -1.65 14.42
C CYS A 150 -7.74 -1.90 12.92
N MET A 151 -8.92 -1.85 12.28
CA MET A 151 -9.07 -2.07 10.85
C MET A 151 -8.28 -1.04 10.02
N LEU A 152 -8.32 0.24 10.39
CA LEU A 152 -7.51 1.27 9.76
C LEU A 152 -6.00 1.04 10.00
N GLY A 153 -5.62 0.61 11.19
CA GLY A 153 -4.24 0.22 11.50
C GLY A 153 -3.76 -0.94 10.62
N ILE A 154 -4.59 -1.97 10.44
CA ILE A 154 -4.30 -3.09 9.54
C ILE A 154 -4.13 -2.55 8.12
N LEU A 155 -5.08 -1.82 7.55
CA LEU A 155 -4.97 -1.33 6.17
C LEU A 155 -3.80 -0.36 5.93
N ASN A 156 -3.27 0.25 7.00
CA ASN A 156 -2.07 1.07 6.95
C ASN A 156 -0.80 0.27 7.30
N GLY A 157 -0.83 -1.05 7.48
CA GLY A 157 0.33 -1.85 7.85
C GLY A 157 1.03 -1.35 9.12
N CYS A 158 0.26 -0.86 10.09
CA CYS A 158 0.76 -0.45 11.41
C CYS A 158 1.12 -1.68 12.26
N TRP A 159 1.95 -1.47 13.28
CA TRP A 159 2.11 -2.46 14.34
C TRP A 159 0.82 -2.57 15.14
N ILE A 160 0.19 -3.75 15.16
CA ILE A 160 -0.96 -4.04 16.02
C ILE A 160 -0.45 -4.89 17.17
N LEU A 161 -0.34 -4.30 18.36
CA LEU A 161 0.38 -4.88 19.49
C LEU A 161 -0.53 -5.16 20.69
N LYS A 162 -0.23 -6.27 21.38
CA LYS A 162 -0.78 -6.60 22.69
C LYS A 162 -0.40 -5.56 23.74
N PHE A 163 -1.24 -5.35 24.73
CA PHE A 163 -0.97 -4.40 25.82
C PHE A 163 0.27 -4.77 26.65
N GLU A 164 0.68 -6.04 26.63
CA GLU A 164 1.91 -6.56 27.23
C GLU A 164 3.16 -5.81 26.72
N TRP A 165 3.15 -5.33 25.47
CA TRP A 165 4.21 -4.48 24.94
C TRP A 165 4.36 -3.20 25.76
N VAL A 166 3.24 -2.53 26.08
CA VAL A 166 3.24 -1.31 26.90
C VAL A 166 3.82 -1.59 28.28
N LYS A 167 3.37 -2.67 28.92
CA LYS A 167 3.89 -3.11 30.23
C LYS A 167 5.40 -3.37 30.17
N ALA A 168 5.88 -4.06 29.13
CA ALA A 168 7.29 -4.40 28.97
C ALA A 168 8.16 -3.16 28.75
N CYS A 169 7.74 -2.26 27.85
CA CYS A 169 8.42 -1.00 27.59
C CYS A 169 8.47 -0.10 28.83
N LEU A 170 7.38 -0.01 29.61
CA LEU A 170 7.35 0.79 30.83
C LEU A 170 8.30 0.26 31.92
N ARG A 171 8.43 -1.07 32.06
CA ARG A 171 9.37 -1.67 33.04
C ARG A 171 10.82 -1.45 32.67
N ARG A 172 11.16 -1.59 31.39
CA ARG A 172 12.56 -1.51 30.91
C ARG A 172 12.96 -0.11 30.47
N LYS A 173 11.99 0.81 30.37
CA LYS A 173 12.16 2.19 29.89
C LYS A 173 12.80 2.28 28.50
N VAL A 174 12.53 1.28 27.65
CA VAL A 174 13.00 1.20 26.25
C VAL A 174 11.85 0.76 25.35
N CYS A 175 11.96 1.06 24.04
CA CYS A 175 11.04 0.52 23.05
C CYS A 175 11.38 -0.95 22.78
N GLU A 176 10.64 -1.85 23.41
CA GLU A 176 10.77 -3.30 23.19
C GLU A 176 10.50 -3.68 21.75
N GLN A 177 11.10 -4.81 21.35
CA GLN A 177 10.94 -5.37 20.01
C GLN A 177 9.48 -5.74 19.76
N GLU A 178 8.88 -5.07 18.77
CA GLU A 178 7.46 -5.09 18.45
C GLU A 178 6.97 -6.48 18.02
N GLU A 179 7.78 -7.23 17.26
CA GLU A 179 7.42 -8.55 16.71
C GLU A 179 7.02 -9.56 17.78
N LYS A 180 7.57 -9.43 19.01
CA LYS A 180 7.27 -10.33 20.13
C LYS A 180 5.85 -10.17 20.67
N TYR A 181 5.24 -9.02 20.39
CA TYR A 181 3.93 -8.61 20.91
C TYR A 181 2.93 -8.35 19.78
N GLU A 182 3.33 -8.56 18.53
CA GLU A 182 2.49 -8.39 17.36
C GLU A 182 1.35 -9.43 17.36
N ILE A 183 0.15 -8.96 17.05
CA ILE A 183 -1.00 -9.84 16.83
C ILE A 183 -0.78 -10.57 15.48
N PRO A 184 -0.85 -11.91 15.43
CA PRO A 184 -0.55 -12.67 14.21
C PRO A 184 -1.63 -12.52 13.14
N GLU A 185 -1.47 -13.22 12.01
CA GLU A 185 -2.39 -13.24 10.87
C GLU A 185 -2.48 -11.91 10.12
N GLY A 186 -3.69 -11.32 10.01
CA GLY A 186 -3.95 -10.16 9.16
C GLY A 186 -3.06 -8.94 9.44
N PRO A 187 -2.91 -8.49 10.70
CA PRO A 187 -1.98 -7.42 11.05
C PRO A 187 -0.55 -7.65 10.55
N ARG A 188 0.02 -8.81 10.86
CA ARG A 188 1.39 -9.16 10.47
C ARG A 188 1.56 -9.21 8.95
N ARG A 189 0.59 -9.81 8.25
CA ARG A 189 0.60 -9.86 6.78
C ARG A 189 0.53 -8.48 6.16
N SER A 190 -0.28 -7.59 6.72
CA SER A 190 -0.37 -6.22 6.23
C SER A 190 0.89 -5.40 6.47
N ARG A 191 1.48 -5.49 7.67
CA ARG A 191 2.74 -4.83 7.97
C ARG A 191 3.85 -5.27 7.00
N LEU A 192 4.01 -6.58 6.81
CA LEU A 192 5.00 -7.13 5.88
C LEU A 192 4.72 -6.69 4.43
N ASN A 193 3.46 -6.65 4.02
CA ASN A 193 3.05 -6.15 2.71
C ASN A 193 3.50 -4.69 2.51
N ARG A 194 3.28 -3.82 3.50
CA ARG A 194 3.70 -2.41 3.46
C ARG A 194 5.21 -2.24 3.48
N GLU A 195 5.95 -3.05 4.24
CA GLU A 195 7.41 -3.03 4.27
C GLU A 195 8.03 -3.40 2.92
N GLN A 196 7.41 -4.36 2.24
CA GLN A 196 7.78 -4.76 0.88
C GLN A 196 7.27 -3.79 -0.20
N LEU A 197 6.63 -2.69 0.18
CA LEU A 197 6.06 -1.67 -0.72
C LEU A 197 5.11 -2.30 -1.76
N LEU A 198 4.30 -3.25 -1.33
CA LEU A 198 3.31 -3.92 -2.16
C LEU A 198 2.00 -3.12 -2.23
N PRO A 199 1.15 -3.39 -3.25
CA PRO A 199 -0.17 -2.77 -3.36
C PRO A 199 -1.01 -3.02 -2.11
N LYS A 200 -1.86 -2.04 -1.78
CA LYS A 200 -2.81 -2.16 -0.66
C LYS A 200 -3.88 -3.22 -0.96
N LEU A 201 -4.58 -3.66 0.09
CA LEU A 201 -5.52 -4.79 0.04
C LEU A 201 -6.53 -4.70 -1.11
N PHE A 202 -7.09 -3.51 -1.32
CA PHE A 202 -8.15 -3.26 -2.30
C PHE A 202 -7.65 -2.47 -3.52
N ASP A 203 -6.35 -2.48 -3.79
CA ASP A 203 -5.79 -1.88 -5.00
C ASP A 203 -6.41 -2.52 -6.25
N GLY A 204 -6.91 -1.66 -7.16
CA GLY A 204 -7.64 -2.08 -8.36
C GLY A 204 -9.12 -2.45 -8.14
N CYS A 205 -9.65 -2.39 -6.91
CA CYS A 205 -11.04 -2.71 -6.58
C CYS A 205 -11.95 -1.48 -6.45
N TYR A 206 -13.22 -1.65 -6.81
CA TYR A 206 -14.26 -0.62 -6.79
C TYR A 206 -15.44 -1.05 -5.93
N PHE A 207 -15.96 -0.16 -5.09
CA PHE A 207 -17.01 -0.46 -4.12
C PHE A 207 -18.18 0.49 -4.25
N TYR A 208 -19.37 -0.06 -4.42
CA TYR A 208 -20.64 0.66 -4.31
C TYR A 208 -21.37 0.24 -3.04
N LEU A 209 -21.61 1.17 -2.13
CA LEU A 209 -22.30 0.92 -0.87
C LEU A 209 -23.81 1.07 -1.06
N TRP A 210 -24.52 -0.06 -1.18
CA TRP A 210 -25.94 -0.13 -1.49
C TRP A 210 -26.80 -0.26 -0.23
N GLY A 211 -27.84 0.58 -0.15
CA GLY A 211 -28.83 0.54 0.92
C GLY A 211 -28.40 1.30 2.19
N THR A 212 -29.03 0.91 3.31
CA THR A 212 -28.80 1.48 4.63
C THR A 212 -27.88 0.57 5.44
N PHE A 213 -27.03 1.18 6.27
CA PHE A 213 -26.07 0.47 7.10
C PHE A 213 -26.24 0.88 8.55
N LYS A 214 -26.60 -0.07 9.41
CA LYS A 214 -26.81 0.12 10.84
C LYS A 214 -25.64 -0.43 11.66
N HIS A 215 -25.19 -1.64 11.35
CA HIS A 215 -24.11 -2.32 12.09
C HIS A 215 -22.74 -1.82 11.65
N HIS A 216 -22.56 -1.58 10.36
CA HIS A 216 -21.31 -1.06 9.79
C HIS A 216 -21.55 0.33 9.18
N PRO A 217 -21.49 1.42 9.97
CA PRO A 217 -21.81 2.76 9.50
C PRO A 217 -21.13 3.09 8.16
N LYS A 218 -21.90 3.66 7.23
CA LYS A 218 -21.45 3.89 5.84
C LYS A 218 -20.14 4.71 5.78
N ASP A 219 -19.99 5.71 6.64
CA ASP A 219 -18.78 6.53 6.72
C ASP A 219 -17.54 5.73 7.14
N ASN A 220 -17.72 4.72 7.99
CA ASN A 220 -16.64 3.83 8.38
C ASN A 220 -16.20 2.97 7.20
N LEU A 221 -17.16 2.42 6.44
CA LEU A 221 -16.86 1.65 5.23
C LEU A 221 -16.12 2.50 4.18
N ILE A 222 -16.53 3.76 3.98
CA ILE A 222 -15.84 4.69 3.06
C ILE A 222 -14.39 4.93 3.50
N LYS A 223 -14.16 5.15 4.79
CA LYS A 223 -12.81 5.32 5.36
C LYS A 223 -11.96 4.06 5.13
N LEU A 224 -12.53 2.88 5.34
CA LEU A 224 -11.84 1.60 5.15
C LEU A 224 -11.51 1.34 3.68
N VAL A 225 -12.46 1.54 2.76
CA VAL A 225 -12.22 1.38 1.32
C VAL A 225 -11.04 2.27 0.88
N THR A 226 -11.10 3.55 1.24
CA THR A 226 -10.04 4.52 0.90
C THR A 226 -8.70 4.16 1.53
N ALA A 227 -8.69 3.79 2.83
CA ALA A 227 -7.47 3.39 3.52
C ALA A 227 -6.83 2.16 2.89
N GLY A 228 -7.64 1.20 2.42
CA GLY A 228 -7.22 -0.02 1.75
C GLY A 228 -6.90 0.13 0.26
N GLY A 229 -6.97 1.34 -0.31
CA GLY A 229 -6.62 1.60 -1.71
C GLY A 229 -7.73 1.33 -2.73
N GLY A 230 -8.94 1.02 -2.28
CA GLY A 230 -10.11 0.85 -3.14
C GLY A 230 -10.78 2.18 -3.50
N GLN A 231 -11.63 2.15 -4.52
CA GLN A 231 -12.36 3.33 -4.99
C GLN A 231 -13.85 3.23 -4.71
N ILE A 232 -14.46 4.31 -4.21
CA ILE A 232 -15.91 4.39 -3.98
C ILE A 232 -16.62 4.81 -5.27
N LEU A 233 -17.61 4.02 -5.67
CA LEU A 233 -18.52 4.34 -6.76
C LEU A 233 -19.71 5.15 -6.23
N SER A 234 -20.00 6.28 -6.89
CA SER A 234 -21.16 7.12 -6.57
C SER A 234 -22.48 6.58 -7.12
N ARG A 235 -22.40 5.79 -8.20
CA ARG A 235 -23.56 5.18 -8.87
C ARG A 235 -23.42 3.66 -8.86
N LYS A 236 -24.58 2.98 -8.80
CA LYS A 236 -24.63 1.52 -8.86
C LYS A 236 -24.03 1.04 -10.18
N PRO A 237 -23.02 0.15 -10.18
CA PRO A 237 -22.49 -0.41 -11.40
C PRO A 237 -23.56 -1.26 -12.08
N LYS A 238 -23.73 -1.01 -13.37
CA LYS A 238 -24.67 -1.70 -14.24
C LYS A 238 -23.91 -2.78 -15.02
N PRO A 239 -24.14 -4.08 -14.78
CA PRO A 239 -23.33 -5.14 -15.37
C PRO A 239 -23.44 -5.23 -16.90
N ASP A 240 -24.48 -4.64 -17.48
CA ASP A 240 -24.73 -4.50 -18.92
C ASP A 240 -24.14 -3.22 -19.54
N SER A 241 -23.53 -2.34 -18.74
CA SER A 241 -22.96 -1.09 -19.24
C SER A 241 -21.53 -1.27 -19.72
N ASP A 242 -21.24 -0.80 -20.94
CA ASP A 242 -19.91 -0.77 -21.53
C ASP A 242 -18.86 -0.17 -20.60
N VAL A 243 -19.20 0.87 -19.82
CA VAL A 243 -18.29 1.52 -18.88
C VAL A 243 -17.84 0.56 -17.78
N THR A 244 -18.72 -0.31 -17.29
CA THR A 244 -18.35 -1.31 -16.27
C THR A 244 -17.57 -2.48 -16.84
N GLN A 245 -17.79 -2.80 -18.12
CA GLN A 245 -17.13 -3.92 -18.80
C GLN A 245 -15.73 -3.55 -19.32
N THR A 246 -15.54 -2.28 -19.67
CA THR A 246 -14.24 -1.72 -20.10
C THR A 246 -13.26 -1.48 -18.96
N ILE A 247 -13.69 -1.54 -17.69
CA ILE A 247 -12.77 -1.53 -16.55
C ILE A 247 -11.85 -2.75 -16.66
N ASN A 248 -10.58 -2.49 -16.94
CA ASN A 248 -9.53 -3.50 -17.10
C ASN A 248 -8.55 -3.43 -15.92
N THR A 249 -9.08 -3.32 -14.70
CA THR A 249 -8.25 -3.36 -13.50
C THR A 249 -8.08 -4.78 -12.98
N VAL A 250 -6.93 -5.04 -12.36
CA VAL A 250 -6.64 -6.29 -11.68
C VAL A 250 -6.52 -6.07 -10.17
N ALA A 251 -7.08 -6.98 -9.38
CA ALA A 251 -6.94 -6.97 -7.93
C ALA A 251 -5.67 -7.73 -7.51
N TYR A 252 -4.64 -7.02 -7.03
CA TYR A 252 -3.35 -7.63 -6.67
C TYR A 252 -3.48 -8.80 -5.69
N HIS A 253 -4.36 -8.65 -4.69
CA HIS A 253 -4.58 -9.61 -3.61
C HIS A 253 -5.59 -10.71 -3.94
N ALA A 254 -6.19 -10.71 -5.13
CA ALA A 254 -6.99 -11.85 -5.59
C ALA A 254 -6.08 -13.04 -5.89
N ARG A 255 -6.58 -14.25 -5.63
CA ARG A 255 -5.89 -15.48 -6.05
C ARG A 255 -5.72 -15.49 -7.58
N PRO A 256 -4.60 -16.01 -8.12
CA PRO A 256 -4.32 -15.96 -9.56
C PRO A 256 -5.39 -16.63 -10.44
N ASP A 257 -6.06 -17.64 -9.90
CA ASP A 257 -7.09 -18.47 -10.52
C ASP A 257 -8.52 -17.99 -10.22
N SER A 258 -8.69 -16.95 -9.41
CA SER A 258 -10.01 -16.42 -9.04
C SER A 258 -10.52 -15.40 -10.05
N ASP A 259 -11.83 -15.45 -10.32
CA ASP A 259 -12.55 -14.43 -11.08
C ASP A 259 -12.38 -13.03 -10.47
N GLN A 260 -12.18 -12.93 -9.14
CA GLN A 260 -11.96 -11.66 -8.44
C GLN A 260 -10.69 -10.94 -8.92
N ARG A 261 -9.79 -11.63 -9.62
CA ARG A 261 -8.61 -11.01 -10.24
C ARG A 261 -9.00 -9.97 -11.27
N PHE A 262 -10.05 -10.20 -12.05
CA PHE A 262 -10.49 -9.31 -13.14
C PHE A 262 -11.92 -8.77 -12.96
N CYS A 263 -12.71 -9.40 -12.10
CA CYS A 263 -14.02 -8.93 -11.67
C CYS A 263 -13.85 -8.13 -10.37
N THR A 264 -13.46 -6.87 -10.48
CA THR A 264 -12.99 -6.05 -9.35
C THR A 264 -14.03 -5.08 -8.78
N GLN A 265 -15.30 -5.19 -9.21
CA GLN A 265 -16.39 -4.32 -8.75
C GLN A 265 -17.27 -5.03 -7.73
N TYR A 266 -17.56 -4.37 -6.61
CA TYR A 266 -18.29 -4.93 -5.48
C TYR A 266 -19.46 -4.03 -5.08
N ILE A 267 -20.67 -4.57 -5.11
CA ILE A 267 -21.85 -3.98 -4.48
C ILE A 267 -21.88 -4.52 -3.05
N ILE A 268 -21.57 -3.64 -2.10
CA ILE A 268 -21.61 -3.97 -0.68
C ILE A 268 -23.00 -3.66 -0.13
N TYR A 269 -23.59 -4.61 0.59
CA TYR A 269 -24.88 -4.46 1.25
C TYR A 269 -24.77 -4.90 2.71
N GLU A 270 -25.59 -4.34 3.59
CA GLU A 270 -25.71 -4.90 4.94
C GLU A 270 -26.72 -6.05 4.92
N ALA A 271 -26.29 -7.23 5.39
CA ALA A 271 -27.14 -8.40 5.51
C ALA A 271 -28.12 -8.21 6.69
N LEU A 272 -29.11 -7.34 6.50
CA LEU A 272 -30.31 -7.35 7.33
C LEU A 272 -31.13 -8.58 6.92
N CYS A 273 -31.67 -9.29 7.92
CA CYS A 273 -32.37 -10.56 7.76
C CYS A 273 -33.27 -10.53 6.52
N ASN A 274 -32.96 -11.36 5.51
CA ASN A 274 -33.74 -11.69 4.30
C ASN A 274 -33.22 -11.18 2.94
N TYR A 275 -32.11 -10.44 2.82
CA TYR A 275 -31.52 -10.20 1.49
C TYR A 275 -30.45 -11.24 1.13
N HIS A 276 -30.80 -12.16 0.24
CA HIS A 276 -29.86 -13.06 -0.41
C HIS A 276 -29.89 -12.80 -1.92
N PRO A 277 -28.77 -12.43 -2.53
CA PRO A 277 -28.75 -12.25 -3.98
C PRO A 277 -28.91 -13.61 -4.67
N GLU A 278 -29.75 -13.68 -5.70
CA GLU A 278 -29.92 -14.90 -6.52
C GLU A 278 -28.59 -15.38 -7.14
N ARG A 279 -27.69 -14.43 -7.44
CA ARG A 279 -26.33 -14.67 -7.91
C ARG A 279 -25.38 -13.71 -7.22
N VAL A 280 -24.27 -14.26 -6.71
CA VAL A 280 -23.19 -13.48 -6.09
C VAL A 280 -22.40 -12.65 -7.11
N ARG A 281 -22.45 -13.02 -8.40
CA ARG A 281 -21.79 -12.30 -9.51
C ARG A 281 -22.68 -12.16 -10.74
N GLN A 282 -22.60 -11.00 -11.39
CA GLN A 282 -23.13 -10.75 -12.73
C GLN A 282 -22.11 -9.93 -13.53
N GLY A 283 -21.56 -10.50 -14.61
CA GLY A 283 -20.46 -9.87 -15.34
C GLY A 283 -19.24 -9.67 -14.43
N LYS A 284 -18.67 -8.46 -14.41
CA LYS A 284 -17.54 -8.08 -13.53
C LYS A 284 -17.94 -7.61 -12.13
N VAL A 285 -19.24 -7.67 -11.80
CA VAL A 285 -19.80 -7.08 -10.57
C VAL A 285 -20.24 -8.16 -9.59
N TRP A 286 -19.67 -8.11 -8.39
CA TRP A 286 -20.04 -8.94 -7.25
C TRP A 286 -21.08 -8.26 -6.36
N LYS A 287 -21.85 -9.05 -5.64
CA LYS A 287 -22.67 -8.62 -4.50
C LYS A 287 -22.12 -9.30 -3.26
N ALA A 288 -21.64 -8.53 -2.30
CA ALA A 288 -21.05 -9.05 -1.08
C ALA A 288 -21.65 -8.38 0.16
N PRO A 289 -21.86 -9.13 1.25
CA PRO A 289 -22.30 -8.54 2.50
C PRO A 289 -21.19 -7.68 3.12
N SER A 290 -21.55 -6.72 3.95
CA SER A 290 -20.59 -5.88 4.66
C SER A 290 -19.71 -6.69 5.62
N SER A 291 -20.19 -7.82 6.14
CA SER A 291 -19.37 -8.76 6.92
C SER A 291 -18.17 -9.29 6.13
N TRP A 292 -18.37 -9.74 4.88
CA TRP A 292 -17.28 -10.20 4.01
C TRP A 292 -16.19 -9.13 3.86
N PHE A 293 -16.60 -7.87 3.68
CA PHE A 293 -15.65 -6.76 3.56
C PHE A 293 -14.84 -6.57 4.85
N ILE A 294 -15.48 -6.66 6.01
CA ILE A 294 -14.81 -6.57 7.32
C ILE A 294 -13.87 -7.76 7.52
N ASP A 295 -14.29 -8.97 7.18
CA ASP A 295 -13.48 -10.18 7.29
C ASP A 295 -12.24 -10.11 6.39
N CYS A 296 -12.37 -9.55 5.18
CA CYS A 296 -11.25 -9.26 4.30
C CYS A 296 -10.23 -8.32 4.97
N VAL A 297 -10.71 -7.23 5.59
CA VAL A 297 -9.83 -6.27 6.28
C VAL A 297 -9.14 -6.92 7.47
N MET A 298 -9.89 -7.62 8.31
CA MET A 298 -9.37 -8.24 9.54
C MET A 298 -8.34 -9.33 9.23
N SER A 299 -8.54 -10.05 8.14
CA SER A 299 -7.60 -11.08 7.66
C SER A 299 -6.51 -10.50 6.78
N PHE A 300 -6.63 -9.26 6.29
CA PHE A 300 -5.77 -8.74 5.21
C PHE A 300 -5.67 -9.72 4.03
N GLU A 301 -6.83 -10.17 3.55
CA GLU A 301 -7.01 -11.10 2.44
C GLU A 301 -8.21 -10.66 1.60
N LEU A 302 -8.13 -10.80 0.28
CA LEU A 302 -9.32 -10.69 -0.56
C LEU A 302 -10.00 -12.06 -0.59
N LEU A 303 -10.98 -12.25 0.29
CA LEU A 303 -11.64 -13.54 0.49
C LEU A 303 -12.52 -13.90 -0.74
N PRO A 304 -12.58 -15.18 -1.14
CA PRO A 304 -13.45 -15.64 -2.23
C PRO A 304 -14.93 -15.43 -1.89
N LEU A 305 -15.75 -15.27 -2.94
CA LEU A 305 -17.20 -15.09 -2.85
C LEU A 305 -17.98 -16.20 -3.56
N ASP A 306 -17.27 -17.04 -4.31
CA ASP A 306 -17.74 -18.04 -5.26
C ASP A 306 -17.49 -19.49 -4.80
N SER A 307 -17.00 -19.68 -3.57
CA SER A 307 -16.73 -20.98 -2.95
C SER A 307 -17.59 -21.24 -1.72
#